data_AF-A0A2V8GG21-F1
#
_entry.id   AF-A0A2V8GG21-F1
#
_cell.length_a   1.000
_cell.length_b   1.000
_cell.length_c   1.000
_cell.angle_alpha   90.00
_cell.angle_beta   90.00
_cell.angle_gamma   90.00
#
_symmetry.space_group_name_H-M   'P 1'
#
loop_
_entity.id
_entity.type
_entity.pdbx_description
1 polymer ?
#
loop_
_entity_poly.entity_id
_entity_poly.type
_entity_poly.pdbx_seq_one_letter_code
_entity_poly.pdbx_strand_id
1 'polypeptide(L)' 'ASCAADSAMVLKVTYHPNWHVTVDGHEVATFMVSPSYLAFALPAGQHFITAEYRSAPLKDPLFFLGAAAALGAIGSR' A
#
# COMPACT_ATOMS: atom_id res chain seq x y z
N ALA A 1 -2.84 -11.47 13.88
CA ALA A 1 -2.27 -10.79 15.07
C ALA A 1 -3.20 -10.98 16.25
N SER A 2 -2.70 -10.89 17.49
CA SER A 2 -3.52 -10.99 18.71
C SER A 2 -3.20 -9.82 19.63
N CYS A 3 -4.22 -9.14 20.16
CA CYS A 3 -4.08 -8.04 21.12
C CYS A 3 -5.12 -8.14 22.24
N ALA A 4 -4.71 -7.86 23.46
CA ALA A 4 -5.58 -7.94 24.64
C ALA A 4 -6.50 -6.71 24.80
N ALA A 5 -6.16 -5.60 24.15
CA ALA A 5 -6.89 -4.34 24.20
C ALA A 5 -6.84 -3.66 22.83
N ASP A 6 -7.77 -2.75 22.59
CA ASP A 6 -7.77 -1.91 21.39
C ASP A 6 -6.44 -1.16 21.28
N SER A 7 -5.82 -1.26 20.10
CA SER A 7 -4.44 -0.83 19.89
C SER A 7 -4.24 -0.20 18.52
N ALA A 8 -3.22 0.62 18.37
CA ALA A 8 -2.69 0.97 17.06
C ALA A 8 -1.74 -0.14 16.61
N MET A 9 -2.10 -0.87 15.54
CA MET A 9 -1.18 -1.79 14.90
C MET A 9 -0.24 -1.00 13.98
N VAL A 10 1.07 -1.20 14.14
CA VAL A 10 2.09 -0.54 13.34
C VAL A 10 2.79 -1.58 12.48
N LEU A 11 2.79 -1.36 11.16
CA LEU A 11 3.58 -2.12 10.22
C LEU A 11 4.85 -1.34 9.90
N LYS A 12 6.02 -2.00 10.01
CA LYS A 12 7.33 -1.39 9.71
C LYS A 12 7.53 -1.28 8.19
N VAL A 13 6.69 -0.46 7.56
CA VAL A 13 6.73 -0.08 6.15
C VAL A 13 6.42 1.42 6.07
N THR A 14 6.97 2.11 5.09
CA THR A 14 6.71 3.54 4.89
C THR A 14 5.23 3.75 4.56
N TYR A 15 4.60 4.68 5.27
CA TYR A 15 3.23 5.12 5.00
C TYR A 15 3.12 5.69 3.58
N HIS A 16 2.07 5.30 2.88
CA HIS A 16 1.64 5.86 1.60
C HIS A 16 0.13 5.67 1.47
N PRO A 17 -0.60 6.62 0.87
CA PRO A 17 -2.05 6.50 0.61
C PRO A 17 -2.49 5.31 -0.26
N ASN A 18 -1.54 4.54 -0.79
CA ASN A 18 -1.80 3.40 -1.69
C ASN A 18 -1.76 2.06 -0.93
N TRP A 19 -1.46 2.11 0.37
CA TRP A 19 -1.64 0.96 1.24
C TRP A 19 -3.12 0.79 1.55
N HIS A 20 -3.64 -0.39 1.23
CA HIS A 20 -4.95 -0.86 1.60
C HIS A 20 -4.79 -1.91 2.68
N VAL A 21 -5.52 -1.75 3.78
CA VAL A 21 -5.45 -2.67 4.91
C VAL A 21 -6.84 -3.18 5.20
N THR A 22 -6.95 -4.51 5.33
CA THR A 22 -8.16 -5.15 5.83
C THR A 22 -7.89 -5.91 7.12
N VAL A 23 -8.88 -5.85 8.03
CA VAL A 23 -8.94 -6.64 9.27
C VAL A 23 -10.15 -7.56 9.13
N ASP A 24 -9.89 -8.87 9.14
CA ASP A 24 -10.91 -9.91 8.89
C ASP A 24 -11.75 -9.62 7.62
N GLY A 25 -11.06 -9.17 6.56
CA GLY A 25 -11.67 -8.85 5.26
C GLY A 25 -12.34 -7.47 5.15
N HIS A 26 -12.43 -6.70 6.23
CA HIS A 26 -13.01 -5.36 6.21
C HIS A 26 -11.94 -4.28 6.09
N GLU A 27 -12.08 -3.37 5.13
CA GLU A 27 -11.15 -2.25 4.93
C GLU A 27 -11.15 -1.34 6.17
N VAL A 28 -9.95 -0.96 6.63
CA VAL A 28 -9.76 -0.04 7.75
C VAL A 28 -8.97 1.19 7.30
N ALA A 29 -9.28 2.33 7.93
CA ALA A 29 -8.54 3.55 7.66
C ALA A 29 -7.09 3.43 8.16
N THR A 30 -6.15 3.81 7.30
CA THR A 30 -4.72 3.84 7.62
C THR A 30 -4.29 5.26 7.97
N PHE A 31 -3.34 5.37 8.88
CA PHE A 31 -2.73 6.64 9.29
C PHE A 31 -1.22 6.48 9.44
N MET A 32 -0.53 7.61 9.48
CA MET A 32 0.91 7.67 9.68
C MET A 32 1.24 7.81 11.16
N VAL A 33 2.25 7.09 11.63
CA VAL A 33 2.91 7.33 12.92
C VAL A 33 4.40 7.63 12.71
N SER A 34 5.02 8.38 13.63
CA SER A 34 6.45 8.69 13.52
C SER A 34 7.32 7.41 13.58
N PRO A 35 8.36 7.28 12.74
CA PRO A 35 8.86 8.22 11.71
C PRO A 35 8.36 7.87 10.29
N SER A 36 7.06 8.00 10.04
CA SER A 36 6.38 7.66 8.77
C SER A 36 6.06 6.18 8.58
N TYR A 37 5.79 5.43 9.65
CA TYR A 37 5.28 4.06 9.53
C TYR A 37 3.77 4.03 9.29
N LEU A 38 3.34 3.01 8.55
CA LEU A 38 1.92 2.69 8.35
C LEU A 38 1.33 2.14 9.65
N ALA A 39 0.20 2.71 10.06
CA ALA A 39 -0.57 2.22 11.18
C ALA A 39 -2.08 2.23 10.89
N PHE A 40 -2.83 1.48 11.69
CA PHE A 40 -4.30 1.43 11.67
C PHE A 40 -4.81 0.98 13.04
N ALA A 41 -6.08 1.27 13.33
CA ALA A 41 -6.73 0.82 14.55
C ALA A 41 -7.02 -0.70 14.46
N LEU A 42 -6.68 -1.43 15.52
CA LEU A 42 -6.94 -2.86 15.65
C LEU A 42 -7.68 -3.12 16.97
N PRO A 43 -8.92 -3.63 16.92
CA PRO A 43 -9.66 -4.02 18.12
C PRO A 43 -8.95 -5.12 18.92
N ALA A 44 -9.33 -5.27 20.19
CA ALA A 44 -8.93 -6.42 20.99
C ALA A 44 -9.43 -7.73 20.38
N GLY A 45 -8.58 -8.78 20.41
CA GLY A 45 -8.90 -10.10 19.91
C GLY A 45 -7.84 -10.66 18.96
N GLN A 46 -8.21 -11.76 18.30
CA GLN A 46 -7.41 -12.39 17.26
C GLN A 46 -7.97 -12.01 15.91
N HIS A 47 -7.11 -11.45 15.05
CA HIS A 47 -7.50 -10.94 13.74
C HIS A 47 -6.55 -11.42 12.65
N PHE A 48 -7.10 -11.67 11.47
CA PHE A 48 -6.32 -11.84 10.25
C PHE A 48 -6.19 -10.49 9.54
N ILE A 49 -4.97 -10.11 9.19
CA ILE A 49 -4.65 -8.79 8.64
C ILE A 49 -4.08 -8.98 7.25
N THR A 50 -4.65 -8.30 6.26
CA THR A 50 -4.07 -8.18 4.93
C THR A 50 -3.65 -6.73 4.70
N ALA A 51 -2.39 -6.53 4.31
CA ALA A 51 -1.87 -5.23 3.89
C ALA A 51 -1.40 -5.36 2.43
N GLU A 52 -2.06 -4.65 1.52
CA GLU A 52 -1.80 -4.69 0.08
C GLU A 52 -1.39 -3.30 -0.39
N TYR A 53 -0.25 -3.22 -1.10
CA TYR A 53 0.15 -1.98 -1.76
C TYR A 53 -0.38 -1.97 -3.19
N ARG A 54 -1.33 -1.06 -3.48
CA ARG A 54 -1.92 -0.92 -4.82
C ARG A 54 -1.27 0.22 -5.56
N SER A 55 -0.42 -0.08 -6.53
CA SER A 55 0.31 0.94 -7.27
C SER A 55 -0.62 1.84 -8.09
N ALA A 56 -0.26 3.12 -8.26
CA ALA A 56 -1.08 4.03 -9.07
C ALA A 56 -1.26 3.50 -10.52
N PRO A 57 -2.47 3.55 -11.08
CA PRO A 57 -2.83 2.85 -12.33
C PRO A 57 -2.11 3.39 -13.58
N LEU A 58 -1.52 4.57 -13.50
CA LEU A 58 -0.87 5.23 -14.65
C LEU A 58 0.54 4.70 -14.94
N LYS A 59 1.13 3.90 -14.04
CA LYS A 59 2.50 3.38 -14.21
C LYS A 59 2.64 2.54 -15.47
N ASP A 60 1.73 1.60 -15.69
CA ASP A 60 1.82 0.69 -16.84
C ASP A 60 1.60 1.44 -18.17
N PRO A 61 0.55 2.29 -18.33
CA PRO A 61 0.41 3.10 -19.54
C PRO A 61 1.64 3.98 -19.84
N LEU A 62 2.21 4.62 -18.83
CA LEU A 62 3.41 5.46 -19.01
C LEU A 62 4.63 4.63 -19.41
N PHE A 63 4.79 3.43 -18.84
CA PHE A 63 5.86 2.53 -19.22
C PHE A 63 5.77 2.14 -20.70
N PHE A 64 4.60 1.72 -21.17
CA PHE A 64 4.41 1.34 -22.57
C PHE A 64 4.55 2.52 -23.52
N LEU A 65 4.04 3.70 -23.14
CA LEU A 65 4.22 4.91 -23.93
C LEU A 65 5.70 5.28 -24.08
N GLY A 66 6.46 5.23 -22.98
CA GLY A 66 7.90 5.47 -22.98
C GLY A 66 8.66 4.46 -23.84
N ALA A 67 8.32 3.16 -23.73
CA ALA A 67 8.92 2.11 -24.54
C ALA A 67 8.66 2.30 -26.03
N ALA A 68 7.42 2.63 -26.41
CA ALA A 68 7.05 2.90 -27.80
C ALA A 68 7.82 4.11 -28.37
N ALA A 69 7.93 5.20 -27.60
CA ALA A 69 8.70 6.37 -28.01
C ALA A 69 10.20 6.05 -28.21
N ALA A 70 10.79 5.25 -27.30
CA ALA A 70 12.20 4.85 -27.40
C ALA A 70 12.47 3.98 -28.64
N LEU A 71 11.60 3.00 -28.91
CA LEU A 71 11.70 2.15 -30.10
C LEU A 71 11.55 2.97 -31.39
N GLY A 72 10.61 3.91 -31.43
CA GLY A 72 10.44 4.81 -32.57
C GLY A 72 11.69 5.64 -32.84
N ALA A 73 12.33 6.18 -31.79
CA ALA A 73 13.55 6.97 -31.92
C ALA A 73 14.77 6.15 -32.37
N ILE A 74 14.85 4.87 -31.99
CA ILE A 74 15.91 3.96 -32.45
C ILE A 74 15.70 3.56 -33.91
N GLY A 75 14.46 3.24 -34.30
CA GLY A 75 14.13 2.86 -35.67
C GLY A 75 14.21 4.01 -36.68
N SER A 76 14.20 5.27 -36.23
CA SER A 76 14.39 6.45 -37.07
C SER A 76 15.86 6.87 -37.28
N ARG A 77 16.82 6.14 -36.70
CA ARG A 77 18.26 6.36 -36.88
C ARG A 77 18.83 5.40 -37.92
#